data_AF-A0A1C0U5Z7-F1
#
_entry.id   AF-A0A1C0U5Z7-F1
#
_cell.length_a   1.000
_cell.length_b   1.000
_cell.length_c   1.000
_cell.angle_alpha   90.00
_cell.angle_beta   90.00
_cell.angle_gamma   90.00
#
_symmetry.space_group_name_H-M   'P 1'
#
loop_
_entity.id
_entity.type
_entity.pdbx_description
1 polymer ?
#
loop_
_entity_poly.entity_id
_entity_poly.type
_entity_poly.pdbx_seq_one_letter_code
_entity_poly.pdbx_strand_id
1 'polypeptide(L)'
;MGSDIESLLMPEEKDFRDYILVFPADSGMEPIYVMFNTPRNQPGVVTGRGQKIEGNWLSRAGQGMGAPIPSQIADKLRGRKFNNFDNFRNAFWKEVGNDPELSKQFTRANAINVPKGYSPYTIPEEQVGGREVFEIHHVKPINEGGEVYNIDNLRILTPKRHIKIHANKGDKVG
;
A
#
# COMPACT_ATOMS: atom_id res chain seq x y z
N MET A 1 29.61 31.04 -1.02
CA MET A 1 28.38 31.01 -1.85
C MET A 1 27.90 29.58 -1.81
N GLY A 2 26.86 29.34 -1.01
CA GLY A 2 26.35 28.00 -0.72
C GLY A 2 25.63 27.42 -1.93
N SER A 3 25.85 26.14 -2.17
CA SER A 3 25.11 25.35 -3.14
C SER A 3 23.66 25.22 -2.66
N ASP A 4 22.74 25.90 -3.34
CA ASP A 4 21.32 25.64 -3.21
C ASP A 4 21.03 24.27 -3.81
N ILE A 5 21.06 23.25 -2.95
CA ILE A 5 20.51 21.95 -3.26
C ILE A 5 19.00 22.14 -3.15
N GLU A 6 18.33 22.48 -4.25
CA GLU A 6 16.89 22.36 -4.32
C GLU A 6 16.53 20.92 -3.95
N SER A 7 15.96 20.74 -2.76
CA SER A 7 15.36 19.47 -2.40
C SER A 7 14.15 19.29 -3.31
N LEU A 8 14.37 18.62 -4.44
CA LEU A 8 13.30 18.23 -5.34
C LEU A 8 12.30 17.43 -4.48
N LEU A 9 11.08 17.97 -4.33
CA LEU A 9 9.95 17.25 -3.76
C LEU A 9 9.94 15.88 -4.43
N MET A 10 10.20 14.82 -3.65
CA MET A 10 10.04 13.46 -4.16
C MET A 10 8.62 13.41 -4.73
N PRO A 11 8.46 13.16 -6.03
CA PRO A 11 7.15 13.01 -6.60
C PRO A 11 6.41 11.97 -5.75
N GLU A 12 5.13 12.22 -5.44
CA GLU A 12 4.25 11.14 -5.01
C GLU A 12 4.51 9.93 -5.92
N GLU A 13 4.50 8.71 -5.38
CA GLU A 13 4.54 7.45 -6.15
C GLU A 13 3.39 7.44 -7.18
N LYS A 14 3.51 8.23 -8.23
CA LYS A 14 2.83 8.09 -9.48
C LYS A 14 3.45 6.87 -10.10
N ASP A 15 2.59 6.01 -10.60
CA ASP A 15 2.87 4.67 -11.10
C ASP A 15 3.69 4.67 -12.41
N PHE A 16 4.69 5.55 -12.53
CA PHE A 16 5.69 5.59 -13.60
C PHE A 16 6.79 4.58 -13.25
N ARG A 17 6.84 3.47 -13.98
CA ARG A 17 7.67 2.28 -13.65
C ARG A 17 8.84 2.06 -14.59
N ASP A 18 9.08 2.97 -15.52
CA ASP A 18 10.18 2.92 -16.46
C ASP A 18 10.61 4.30 -16.96
N TYR A 19 11.91 4.41 -17.29
CA TYR A 19 12.47 5.54 -18.03
C TYR A 19 13.26 5.01 -19.22
N ILE A 20 13.21 5.75 -20.33
CA ILE A 20 14.21 5.61 -21.39
C ILE A 20 15.21 6.72 -21.16
N LEU A 21 16.43 6.38 -20.76
CA LEU A 21 17.55 7.31 -20.78
C LEU A 21 17.99 7.49 -22.23
N VAL A 22 17.71 8.67 -22.80
CA VAL A 22 18.21 9.06 -24.11
C VAL A 22 19.43 9.96 -23.89
N PHE A 23 20.57 9.56 -24.45
CA PHE A 23 21.79 10.34 -24.39
C PHE A 23 21.85 11.35 -25.56
N PRO A 24 22.64 12.44 -25.43
CA PRO A 24 22.93 13.34 -26.56
C PRO A 24 23.40 12.56 -27.79
N ALA A 25 22.95 12.96 -28.98
CA ALA A 25 23.19 12.21 -30.22
C ALA A 25 24.69 12.07 -30.58
N ASP A 26 25.51 12.99 -30.10
CA ASP A 26 26.97 13.03 -30.22
C ASP A 26 27.71 12.10 -29.23
N SER A 27 27.01 11.52 -28.25
CA SER A 27 27.60 10.56 -27.31
C SER A 27 27.90 9.19 -27.92
N GLY A 28 27.27 8.84 -29.04
CA GLY A 28 27.35 7.52 -29.66
C GLY A 28 26.77 6.37 -28.83
N MET A 29 26.07 6.67 -27.72
CA MET A 29 25.45 5.67 -26.85
C MET A 29 24.01 5.39 -27.27
N GLU A 30 23.61 4.11 -27.30
CA GLU A 30 22.22 3.74 -27.50
C GLU A 30 21.35 4.09 -26.29
N PRO A 31 20.06 4.43 -26.47
CA PRO A 31 19.14 4.67 -25.36
C PRO A 31 19.04 3.44 -24.44
N ILE A 32 19.04 3.67 -23.12
CA ILE A 32 18.91 2.61 -22.12
C ILE A 32 17.48 2.58 -21.57
N TYR A 33 16.85 1.41 -21.65
CA TYR A 33 15.57 1.16 -20.97
C TYR A 33 15.81 0.76 -19.51
N VAL A 34 15.32 1.57 -18.58
CA VAL A 34 15.43 1.35 -17.13
C VAL A 34 14.04 1.02 -16.59
N MET A 35 13.86 -0.22 -16.12
CA MET A 35 12.63 -0.67 -15.46
C MET A 35 12.87 -0.85 -13.96
N PHE A 36 12.04 -0.20 -13.14
CA PHE A 36 12.12 -0.35 -11.69
C PHE A 36 11.40 -1.63 -11.24
N ASN A 37 12.17 -2.70 -11.06
CA ASN A 37 11.66 -3.93 -10.49
C ASN A 37 11.55 -3.80 -8.95
N THR A 38 10.43 -3.27 -8.47
CA THR A 38 10.19 -3.15 -7.02
C THR A 38 9.93 -4.53 -6.41
N PRO A 39 10.29 -4.78 -5.14
CA PRO A 39 10.02 -6.08 -4.50
C PRO A 39 8.52 -6.44 -4.44
N ARG A 40 7.61 -5.45 -4.60
CA ARG A 40 6.16 -5.68 -4.71
C ARG A 40 5.77 -6.35 -6.02
N ASN A 41 6.59 -6.28 -7.07
CA ASN A 41 6.35 -6.95 -8.35
C ASN A 41 6.87 -8.39 -8.37
N GLN A 42 7.54 -8.84 -7.30
CA GLN A 42 8.08 -10.19 -7.20
C GLN A 42 7.09 -11.15 -6.54
N PRO A 43 7.07 -12.43 -6.95
CA PRO A 43 6.24 -13.42 -6.30
C PRO A 43 6.65 -13.66 -4.84
N GLY A 44 5.68 -14.00 -3.99
CA GLY A 44 5.95 -14.35 -2.61
C GLY A 44 4.81 -15.11 -1.94
N VAL A 45 5.13 -15.69 -0.78
CA VAL A 45 4.18 -16.47 0.03
C VAL A 45 3.76 -15.64 1.22
N VAL A 46 2.47 -15.65 1.52
CA VAL A 46 1.92 -14.91 2.65
C VAL A 46 2.31 -15.56 3.98
N THR A 47 2.86 -14.77 4.89
CA THR A 47 3.21 -15.14 6.26
C THR A 47 2.52 -14.22 7.26
N GLY A 48 2.73 -14.46 8.56
CA GLY A 48 2.16 -13.62 9.64
C GLY A 48 0.81 -14.09 10.15
N ARG A 49 0.41 -13.57 11.31
CA ARG A 49 -0.78 -14.04 12.06
C ARG A 49 -1.99 -13.12 11.96
N GLY A 50 -1.77 -11.82 11.73
CA GLY A 50 -2.81 -10.82 11.90
C GLY A 50 -3.20 -10.64 13.37
N GLN A 51 -4.27 -9.91 13.62
CA GLN A 51 -4.75 -9.61 14.96
C GLN A 51 -6.25 -9.86 15.08
N LYS A 52 -6.70 -10.30 16.26
CA LYS A 52 -8.11 -10.34 16.58
C LYS A 52 -8.65 -8.91 16.61
N ILE A 53 -9.74 -8.66 15.90
CA ILE A 53 -10.38 -7.36 15.84
C ILE A 53 -11.67 -7.37 16.66
N GLU A 54 -11.90 -6.30 17.40
CA GLU A 54 -13.14 -6.05 18.13
C GLU A 54 -13.77 -4.75 17.62
N GLY A 55 -15.09 -4.74 17.45
CA GLY A 55 -15.84 -3.58 16.98
C GLY A 55 -15.59 -3.23 15.51
N ASN A 56 -15.69 -1.93 15.20
CA ASN A 56 -15.52 -1.42 13.83
C ASN A 56 -14.02 -1.40 13.47
N TRP A 57 -13.61 -2.32 12.61
CA TRP A 57 -12.23 -2.54 12.23
C TRP A 57 -11.58 -1.31 11.57
N LEU A 58 -12.24 -0.76 10.54
CA LEU A 58 -11.67 0.32 9.72
C LEU A 58 -11.73 1.69 10.39
N SER A 59 -12.45 1.83 11.52
CA SER A 59 -12.45 3.06 12.31
C SER A 59 -11.05 3.48 12.79
N ARG A 60 -10.13 2.52 12.93
CA ARG A 60 -8.73 2.76 13.33
C ARG A 60 -7.81 3.13 12.18
N ALA A 61 -8.23 2.99 10.92
CA ALA A 61 -7.37 3.22 9.76
C ALA A 61 -6.98 4.71 9.58
N GLY A 62 -7.77 5.64 10.11
CA GLY A 62 -7.44 7.08 10.13
C GLY A 62 -6.52 7.50 11.30
N GLN A 63 -6.12 6.57 12.17
CA GLN A 63 -5.44 6.86 13.44
C GLN A 63 -4.11 6.10 13.56
N GLY A 64 -3.19 6.59 14.40
CA GLY A 64 -1.99 5.84 14.79
C GLY A 64 -1.22 5.22 13.62
N MET A 65 -0.89 3.93 13.69
CA MET A 65 -0.27 3.20 12.58
C MET A 65 -1.28 2.50 11.66
N GLY A 66 -2.56 2.84 11.77
CA GLY A 66 -3.64 2.21 11.01
C GLY A 66 -4.19 0.95 11.65
N ALA A 67 -5.16 0.35 10.95
CA ALA A 67 -5.80 -0.87 11.41
C ALA A 67 -4.94 -2.10 11.07
N PRO A 68 -4.73 -3.03 12.01
CA PRO A 68 -4.03 -4.28 11.73
C PRO A 68 -4.87 -5.18 10.83
N ILE A 69 -4.22 -6.13 10.16
CA ILE A 69 -4.93 -7.13 9.35
C ILE A 69 -5.67 -8.11 10.28
N PRO A 70 -6.98 -8.38 10.07
CA PRO A 70 -7.75 -9.31 10.90
C PRO A 70 -7.18 -10.73 10.79
N SER A 71 -7.06 -11.43 11.92
CA SER A 71 -6.49 -12.78 11.97
C SER A 71 -7.27 -13.77 11.11
N GLN A 72 -8.60 -13.66 11.07
CA GLN A 72 -9.44 -14.53 10.24
C GLN A 72 -9.21 -14.35 8.74
N ILE A 73 -8.75 -13.17 8.30
CA ILE A 73 -8.34 -12.92 6.92
C ILE A 73 -6.92 -13.43 6.68
N ALA A 74 -6.04 -13.23 7.67
CA ALA A 74 -4.69 -13.77 7.62
C ALA A 74 -4.70 -15.29 7.47
N ASP A 75 -5.55 -16.01 8.20
CA ASP A 75 -5.67 -17.47 8.14
C ASP A 75 -6.08 -17.96 6.73
N LYS A 76 -6.92 -17.22 6.01
CA LYS A 76 -7.34 -17.55 4.63
C LYS A 76 -6.25 -17.28 3.58
N LEU A 77 -5.30 -16.39 3.90
CA LEU A 77 -4.27 -15.95 2.97
C LEU A 77 -2.93 -16.64 3.22
N ARG A 78 -2.62 -16.99 4.47
CA ARG A 78 -1.34 -17.58 4.89
C ARG A 78 -1.01 -18.84 4.08
N GLY A 79 0.23 -18.93 3.63
CA GLY A 79 0.72 -20.04 2.81
C GLY A 79 0.36 -19.95 1.32
N ARG A 80 -0.53 -19.04 0.91
CA ARG A 80 -0.81 -18.81 -0.52
C ARG A 80 0.33 -18.02 -1.16
N LYS A 81 0.66 -18.39 -2.40
CA LYS A 81 1.63 -17.67 -3.24
C LYS A 81 0.91 -16.68 -4.14
N PHE A 82 1.45 -15.47 -4.26
CA PHE A 82 1.00 -14.45 -5.21
C PHE A 82 2.15 -14.05 -6.12
N ASN A 83 1.84 -13.66 -7.36
CA ASN A 83 2.86 -13.25 -8.34
C ASN A 83 3.37 -11.82 -8.11
N ASN A 84 2.54 -10.98 -7.50
CA ASN A 84 2.87 -9.61 -7.13
C ASN A 84 1.91 -9.14 -6.02
N PHE A 85 2.21 -7.99 -5.42
CA PHE A 85 1.46 -7.44 -4.30
C PHE A 85 0.05 -6.99 -4.71
N ASP A 86 -0.17 -6.61 -5.96
CA ASP A 86 -1.50 -6.22 -6.44
C ASP A 86 -2.47 -7.42 -6.48
N ASN A 87 -1.98 -8.59 -6.90
CA ASN A 87 -2.74 -9.83 -6.82
C ASN A 87 -3.05 -10.22 -5.37
N PHE A 88 -2.09 -10.00 -4.45
CA PHE A 88 -2.33 -10.16 -3.01
C PHE A 88 -3.40 -9.16 -2.52
N ARG A 89 -3.30 -7.88 -2.87
CA ARG A 89 -4.25 -6.82 -2.47
C ARG A 89 -5.66 -7.14 -2.96
N ASN A 90 -5.81 -7.60 -4.20
CA ASN A 90 -7.10 -8.00 -4.76
C ASN A 90 -7.70 -9.17 -3.98
N ALA A 91 -6.91 -10.24 -3.76
CA ALA A 91 -7.36 -11.40 -3.00
C ALA A 91 -7.69 -11.03 -1.54
N PHE A 92 -6.87 -10.17 -0.92
CA PHE A 92 -7.10 -9.66 0.43
C PHE A 92 -8.48 -9.01 0.56
N TRP A 93 -8.80 -8.05 -0.31
CA TRP A 93 -10.10 -7.39 -0.28
C TRP A 93 -11.24 -8.33 -0.61
N LYS A 94 -11.04 -9.30 -1.51
CA LYS A 94 -12.03 -10.33 -1.78
C LYS A 94 -12.34 -11.18 -0.54
N GLU A 95 -11.33 -11.62 0.21
CA GLU A 95 -11.55 -12.37 1.46
C GLU A 95 -12.28 -11.53 2.52
N VAL A 96 -11.95 -10.24 2.61
CA VAL A 96 -12.63 -9.28 3.51
C VAL A 96 -14.10 -9.10 3.12
N GLY A 97 -14.39 -8.93 1.83
CA GLY A 97 -15.75 -8.74 1.33
C GLY A 97 -16.65 -9.97 1.50
N ASN A 98 -16.05 -11.15 1.51
CA ASN A 98 -16.75 -12.41 1.74
C ASN A 98 -16.81 -12.81 3.23
N ASP A 99 -16.19 -12.04 4.11
CA ASP A 99 -16.26 -12.30 5.55
C ASP A 99 -17.55 -11.70 6.13
N PRO A 100 -18.41 -12.50 6.77
CA PRO A 100 -19.70 -12.04 7.24
C PRO A 100 -19.61 -11.01 8.37
N GLU A 101 -18.54 -10.99 9.17
CA GLU A 101 -18.42 -10.03 10.28
C GLU A 101 -17.79 -8.70 9.83
N LEU A 102 -16.86 -8.75 8.87
CA LEU A 102 -16.26 -7.54 8.32
C LEU A 102 -17.17 -6.87 7.28
N SER A 103 -17.83 -7.64 6.41
CA SER A 103 -18.66 -7.08 5.32
C SER A 103 -19.86 -6.27 5.83
N LYS A 104 -20.41 -6.62 6.99
CA LYS A 104 -21.50 -5.88 7.65
C LYS A 104 -21.15 -4.42 7.98
N GLN A 105 -19.86 -4.09 8.03
CA GLN A 105 -19.37 -2.75 8.36
C GLN A 105 -19.34 -1.83 7.12
N PHE A 106 -19.60 -2.36 5.93
CA PHE A 106 -19.49 -1.62 4.68
C PHE A 106 -20.76 -0.86 4.31
N THR A 107 -20.56 0.28 3.67
CA THR A 107 -21.61 0.98 2.92
C THR A 107 -22.10 0.10 1.77
N ARG A 108 -23.27 0.40 1.22
CA ARG A 108 -23.83 -0.33 0.07
C ARG A 108 -22.87 -0.43 -1.11
N ALA A 109 -22.17 0.66 -1.44
CA ALA A 109 -21.19 0.67 -2.54
C ALA A 109 -20.01 -0.27 -2.24
N ASN A 110 -19.46 -0.20 -1.02
CA ASN A 110 -18.35 -1.06 -0.61
C ASN A 110 -18.76 -2.54 -0.53
N ALA A 111 -19.98 -2.84 -0.06
CA ALA A 111 -20.52 -4.20 -0.05
C ALA A 111 -20.61 -4.83 -1.45
N ILE A 112 -20.73 -4.02 -2.51
CA ILE A 112 -20.75 -4.50 -3.91
C ILE A 112 -19.32 -4.66 -4.46
N ASN A 113 -18.42 -3.75 -4.12
CA ASN A 113 -17.09 -3.67 -4.74
C ASN A 113 -16.04 -4.55 -4.05
N VAL A 114 -16.06 -4.62 -2.72
CA VAL A 114 -15.03 -5.33 -1.95
C VAL A 114 -15.02 -6.84 -2.24
N PRO A 115 -16.17 -7.55 -2.36
CA PRO A 115 -16.17 -8.95 -2.77
C PRO A 115 -15.60 -9.22 -4.18
N LYS A 116 -15.48 -8.18 -5.02
CA LYS A 116 -14.81 -8.23 -6.34
C LYS A 116 -13.30 -7.99 -6.26
N GLY A 117 -12.77 -7.74 -5.07
CA GLY A 117 -11.36 -7.47 -4.81
C GLY A 117 -10.95 -6.00 -4.93
N TYR A 118 -11.91 -5.07 -5.03
CA TYR A 118 -11.62 -3.64 -4.97
C TYR A 118 -11.45 -3.19 -3.52
N SER A 119 -10.59 -2.19 -3.31
CA SER A 119 -10.45 -1.57 -1.99
C SER A 119 -11.72 -0.76 -1.66
N PRO A 120 -12.21 -0.79 -0.41
CA PRO A 120 -13.35 0.03 -0.03
C PRO A 120 -13.02 1.52 -0.09
N TYR A 121 -14.00 2.34 -0.48
CA TYR A 121 -13.92 3.79 -0.35
C TYR A 121 -13.87 4.22 1.12
N THR A 122 -13.04 5.20 1.43
CA THR A 122 -13.04 5.89 2.73
C THR A 122 -14.14 6.95 2.75
N ILE A 123 -14.42 7.51 3.93
CA ILE A 123 -15.25 8.72 4.04
C ILE A 123 -14.55 9.91 3.37
N PRO A 124 -15.29 10.89 2.83
CA PRO A 124 -14.71 12.03 2.10
C PRO A 124 -13.62 12.80 2.87
N GLU A 125 -13.78 12.95 4.18
CA GLU A 125 -12.86 13.71 5.05
C GLU A 125 -11.48 13.07 5.21
N GLU A 126 -11.37 11.79 4.84
CA GLU A 126 -10.17 10.95 4.90
C GLU A 126 -9.52 10.71 3.53
N GLN A 127 -10.14 11.22 2.46
CA GLN A 127 -9.62 11.19 1.08
C GLN A 127 -8.64 12.36 0.85
N VAL A 128 -7.73 12.20 -0.11
CA VAL A 128 -6.81 13.27 -0.53
C VAL A 128 -6.60 13.21 -2.04
N GLY A 129 -7.07 14.24 -2.76
CA GLY A 129 -7.03 14.25 -4.23
C GLY A 129 -7.77 13.05 -4.81
N GLY A 130 -7.15 12.33 -5.75
CA GLY A 130 -7.71 11.10 -6.34
C GLY A 130 -7.54 9.84 -5.49
N ARG A 131 -6.97 9.95 -4.28
CA ARG A 131 -6.81 8.82 -3.36
C ARG A 131 -8.03 8.76 -2.45
N GLU A 132 -8.96 7.88 -2.81
CA GLU A 132 -10.31 7.82 -2.21
C GLU A 132 -10.60 6.51 -1.46
N VAL A 133 -9.73 5.51 -1.58
CA VAL A 133 -9.91 4.16 -1.05
C VAL A 133 -8.89 3.85 0.04
N PHE A 134 -9.20 2.88 0.90
CA PHE A 134 -8.24 2.41 1.89
C PHE A 134 -6.98 1.85 1.22
N GLU A 135 -5.83 2.04 1.87
CA GLU A 135 -4.52 1.68 1.35
C GLU A 135 -3.84 0.67 2.28
N ILE A 136 -3.03 -0.23 1.71
CA ILE A 136 -2.23 -1.19 2.48
C ILE A 136 -0.80 -0.67 2.57
N HIS A 137 -0.37 -0.38 3.80
CA HIS A 137 0.94 0.18 4.13
C HIS A 137 1.85 -0.84 4.79
N HIS A 138 3.14 -0.84 4.43
CA HIS A 138 4.18 -1.62 5.09
C HIS A 138 4.77 -0.84 6.27
N VAL A 139 4.61 -1.36 7.49
CA VAL A 139 5.08 -0.73 8.74
C VAL A 139 6.60 -0.54 8.72
N LYS A 140 7.32 -1.64 8.46
CA LYS A 140 8.73 -1.63 8.08
C LYS A 140 8.80 -1.46 6.56
N PRO A 141 9.36 -0.35 6.06
CA PRO A 141 9.49 -0.10 4.63
C PRO A 141 10.23 -1.22 3.91
N ILE A 142 9.82 -1.51 2.69
CA ILE A 142 10.38 -2.60 1.88
C ILE A 142 11.86 -2.33 1.55
N ASN A 143 12.21 -1.08 1.25
CA ASN A 143 13.59 -0.64 1.01
C ASN A 143 14.50 -0.73 2.25
N GLU A 144 13.93 -0.88 3.44
CA GLU A 144 14.65 -1.13 4.70
C GLU A 144 14.65 -2.63 5.08
N GLY A 145 14.29 -3.51 4.14
CA GLY A 145 14.18 -4.95 4.37
C GLY A 145 12.88 -5.34 5.09
N GLY A 146 11.82 -4.58 4.87
CA GLY A 146 10.45 -4.97 5.25
C GLY A 146 9.91 -6.08 4.35
N GLU A 147 9.33 -7.10 4.95
CA GLU A 147 8.76 -8.22 4.21
C GLU A 147 7.48 -7.79 3.46
N VAL A 148 7.43 -8.11 2.17
CA VAL A 148 6.34 -7.70 1.27
C VAL A 148 5.01 -8.37 1.61
N TYR A 149 5.04 -9.67 1.92
CA TYR A 149 3.86 -10.51 2.11
C TYR A 149 3.66 -10.98 3.57
N ASN A 150 4.45 -10.45 4.52
CA ASN A 150 4.20 -10.69 5.94
C ASN A 150 3.04 -9.81 6.40
N ILE A 151 1.91 -10.42 6.69
CA ILE A 151 0.69 -9.73 7.12
C ILE A 151 0.90 -8.87 8.37
N ASP A 152 1.79 -9.27 9.27
CA ASP A 152 2.05 -8.52 10.50
C ASP A 152 2.79 -7.20 10.22
N ASN A 153 3.49 -7.12 9.07
CA ASN A 153 4.10 -5.92 8.53
C ASN A 153 3.11 -5.01 7.78
N LEU A 154 1.83 -5.41 7.63
CA LEU A 154 0.84 -4.64 6.88
C LEU A 154 -0.15 -3.92 7.79
N ARG A 155 -0.56 -2.72 7.39
CA ARG A 155 -1.62 -1.93 8.03
C ARG A 155 -2.56 -1.34 7.00
N ILE A 156 -3.83 -1.22 7.36
CA ILE A 156 -4.82 -0.51 6.55
C ILE A 156 -4.89 0.94 7.02
N LEU A 157 -4.74 1.86 6.06
CA LEU A 157 -4.76 3.30 6.30
C LEU A 157 -5.76 3.99 5.41
N THR A 158 -6.26 5.13 5.88
CA THR A 158 -6.85 6.12 4.99
C THR A 158 -5.76 6.86 4.22
N PRO A 159 -6.06 7.38 3.02
CA PRO A 159 -5.13 8.19 2.25
C PRO A 159 -4.53 9.35 3.06
N LYS A 160 -5.38 10.10 3.75
CA LYS A 160 -4.98 11.22 4.61
C LYS A 160 -4.01 10.79 5.71
N ARG A 161 -4.28 9.68 6.38
CA ARG A 161 -3.39 9.17 7.43
C ARG A 161 -2.07 8.67 6.85
N HIS A 162 -2.11 7.98 5.72
CA HIS A 162 -0.92 7.44 5.08
C HIS A 162 0.07 8.54 4.69
N ILE A 163 -0.42 9.63 4.09
CA ILE A 163 0.39 10.82 3.79
C ILE A 163 1.02 11.38 5.08
N LYS A 164 0.23 11.55 6.15
CA LYS A 164 0.72 12.07 7.42
C LYS A 164 1.84 11.22 8.04
N ILE A 165 1.76 9.90 7.92
CA ILE A 165 2.82 9.00 8.43
C ILE A 165 4.12 9.20 7.66
N HIS A 166 4.05 9.37 6.33
CA HIS A 166 5.24 9.59 5.51
C HIS A 166 5.83 10.99 5.66
N ALA A 167 4.99 12.03 5.78
CA ALA A 167 5.45 13.39 6.05
C ALA A 167 6.27 13.46 7.36
N ASN A 168 5.74 12.89 8.45
CA ASN A 168 6.41 12.91 9.75
C ASN A 168 7.69 12.06 9.83
N LYS A 169 7.92 11.14 8.89
CA LYS A 169 9.19 10.40 8.79
C LYS A 169 10.29 11.24 8.11
N GLY A 170 9.92 12.21 7.27
CA GLY A 170 10.85 13.14 6.64
C GLY A 170 11.47 14.15 7.60
N ASP A 171 10.77 14.51 8.68
CA ASP A 171 11.22 15.52 9.65
C ASP A 171 12.25 14.99 10.69
N LYS A 172 12.72 13.74 10.56
CA LYS A 172 13.71 13.14 11.48
C LYS A 172 15.16 13.23 11.00
N VAL A 173 15.46 14.05 10.00
CA VAL A 173 16.83 14.43 9.66
C VAL A 173 17.06 15.84 10.18
N GLY A 174 17.48 15.93 11.45
CA GLY A 174 17.97 17.13 12.11
C GLY A 174 19.25 16.81 12.86
#